data_AF-A0A6N3J725-F1
#
_entry.id   AF-A0A6N3J725-F1
#
_cell.length_a   1.000
_cell.length_b   1.000
_cell.length_c   1.000
_cell.angle_alpha   90.00
_cell.angle_beta   90.00
_cell.angle_gamma   90.00
#
_symmetry.space_group_name_H-M   'P 1'
#
loop_
_entity.id
_entity.type
_entity.pdbx_description
1 polymer ?
#
loop_
_entity_poly.entity_id
_entity_poly.type
_entity_poly.pdbx_seq_one_letter_code
_entity_poly.pdbx_strand_id
1 'polypeptide(L)'
;MIYIIVSVAVSLLTTFIVQYVSWKGRGLATKEDISGITTKIEDVKLNYSEKLEDYKNRLWELQYEKGRLYEEFKIKHEILEKVIVRLNKFASDAIHHRIYAHHRNIYLALYKQNNSELDNKQYREFQIKAEKSYLDFGEQSYELTALASTIKVYIDDSLGGSLLILKGKIKNSVNPRKNEDDYIQFVRSELDTKSRDSVLATTEDAFFQDSINPDEIAHYLYQLQERIKDDCRKTTNK
;
A
#
# COMPACT_ATOMS: atom_id res chain seq x y z
N MET A 1 75.73 -51.25 -67.19
CA MET A 1 74.48 -50.58 -67.64
C MET A 1 73.28 -50.89 -66.76
N ILE A 2 72.93 -52.16 -66.51
CA ILE A 2 71.77 -52.53 -65.66
C ILE A 2 71.82 -51.89 -64.27
N TYR A 3 72.99 -51.86 -63.61
CA TYR A 3 73.15 -51.27 -62.28
C TYR A 3 72.87 -49.76 -62.22
N ILE A 4 73.20 -49.03 -63.30
CA ILE A 4 72.98 -47.58 -63.40
C ILE A 4 71.48 -47.30 -63.62
N ILE A 5 70.83 -48.13 -64.45
CA ILE A 5 69.38 -48.02 -64.70
C ILE A 5 68.61 -48.33 -63.40
N VAL A 6 69.03 -49.37 -62.66
CA VAL A 6 68.44 -49.73 -61.37
C VAL A 6 68.67 -48.62 -60.34
N SER A 7 69.87 -48.03 -60.24
CA SER A 7 70.09 -46.95 -59.25
C SER A 7 69.31 -45.68 -59.57
N VAL A 8 69.17 -45.33 -60.85
CA VAL A 8 68.36 -44.19 -61.31
C VAL A 8 66.87 -44.45 -61.04
N ALA A 9 66.38 -45.66 -61.30
CA ALA A 9 65.01 -46.05 -61.00
C ALA A 9 64.71 -45.99 -59.49
N VAL A 10 65.62 -46.48 -58.65
CA VAL A 10 65.50 -46.40 -57.18
C VAL A 10 65.54 -44.95 -56.68
N SER A 11 66.38 -44.09 -57.29
CA SER A 11 66.46 -42.66 -56.94
C SER A 11 65.18 -41.89 -57.29
N LEU A 12 64.58 -42.19 -58.44
CA LEU A 12 63.28 -41.61 -58.85
C LEU A 12 62.14 -42.11 -57.95
N LEU A 13 62.16 -43.38 -57.56
CA LEU A 13 61.12 -43.95 -56.70
C LEU A 13 61.16 -43.35 -55.29
N THR A 14 62.36 -43.21 -54.72
CA THR A 14 62.56 -42.63 -53.38
C THR A 14 62.16 -41.16 -53.33
N THR A 15 62.53 -40.36 -54.34
CA THR A 15 62.12 -38.95 -54.42
C THR A 15 60.61 -38.79 -54.61
N PHE A 16 59.97 -39.63 -55.42
CA PHE A 16 58.52 -39.63 -55.60
C PHE A 16 57.77 -40.01 -54.31
N ILE A 17 58.25 -41.02 -53.58
CA ILE A 17 57.67 -41.43 -52.28
C ILE A 17 57.79 -40.30 -51.25
N VAL A 18 58.95 -39.64 -51.15
CA VAL A 18 59.16 -38.53 -50.21
C VAL A 18 58.24 -37.36 -50.53
N GLN A 19 58.07 -37.01 -51.81
CA GLN A 19 57.13 -35.95 -52.22
C GLN A 19 55.67 -36.33 -51.95
N TYR A 20 55.28 -37.58 -52.23
CA TYR A 20 53.94 -38.08 -51.97
C TYR A 20 53.59 -38.10 -50.48
N VAL A 21 54.51 -38.57 -49.63
CA VAL A 21 54.33 -38.58 -48.16
C VAL A 21 54.27 -37.15 -47.61
N SER A 22 55.11 -36.23 -48.10
CA SER A 22 55.07 -34.81 -47.73
C SER A 22 53.74 -34.15 -48.11
N TRP A 23 53.24 -34.40 -49.32
CA TRP A 23 51.97 -33.85 -49.78
C TRP A 23 50.77 -34.41 -49.00
N LYS A 24 50.77 -35.72 -48.75
CA LYS A 24 49.73 -36.38 -47.95
C LYS A 24 49.77 -35.95 -46.48
N GLY A 25 50.96 -35.75 -45.92
CA GLY A 25 51.18 -35.23 -44.57
C GLY A 25 50.68 -33.79 -44.40
N ARG A 26 50.91 -32.92 -45.39
CA ARG A 26 50.33 -31.56 -45.41
C ARG A 26 48.80 -31.60 -45.43
N GLY A 27 48.19 -32.44 -46.27
CA GLY A 27 46.73 -32.56 -46.33
C GLY A 27 46.11 -33.12 -45.04
N LEU A 28 46.83 -33.97 -44.31
CA LEU A 28 46.43 -34.45 -42.97
C LEU A 28 46.51 -33.33 -41.93
N ALA A 29 47.63 -32.59 -41.87
CA ALA A 29 47.80 -31.46 -40.95
C ALA A 29 46.72 -30.38 -41.17
N THR A 30 46.39 -30.05 -42.42
CA THR A 30 45.33 -29.08 -42.72
C THR A 30 43.93 -29.58 -42.30
N LYS A 31 43.65 -30.89 -42.44
CA LYS A 31 42.38 -31.46 -41.97
C LYS A 31 42.27 -31.45 -40.45
N GLU A 32 43.36 -31.74 -39.76
CA GLU A 32 43.43 -31.69 -38.30
C GLU A 32 43.26 -30.27 -37.77
N ASP A 33 43.91 -29.27 -38.39
CA ASP A 33 43.71 -27.86 -38.08
C ASP A 33 42.27 -27.40 -38.31
N ILE A 34 41.65 -27.76 -39.43
CA ILE A 34 40.24 -27.44 -39.73
C ILE A 34 39.30 -28.09 -38.70
N SER A 35 39.57 -29.35 -38.32
CA SER A 35 38.80 -30.03 -37.28
C SER A 35 38.94 -29.32 -35.94
N GLY A 36 40.16 -28.96 -35.53
CA GLY A 36 40.42 -28.24 -34.29
C GLY A 36 39.80 -26.84 -34.25
N ILE A 37 39.80 -26.12 -35.37
CA ILE A 37 39.09 -24.83 -35.51
C ILE A 37 37.59 -25.03 -35.38
N THR A 38 37.03 -26.07 -36.01
CA THR A 38 35.58 -26.36 -35.98
C THR A 38 35.12 -26.65 -34.56
N THR A 39 35.85 -27.52 -33.83
CA THR A 39 35.54 -27.82 -32.43
C THR A 39 35.61 -26.58 -31.54
N LYS A 40 36.63 -25.72 -31.71
CA LYS A 40 36.71 -24.45 -30.97
C LYS A 40 35.53 -23.52 -31.25
N ILE A 41 35.06 -23.46 -32.50
CA ILE A 41 33.88 -22.66 -32.87
C ILE A 41 32.62 -23.23 -32.21
N GLU A 42 32.48 -24.54 -32.17
CA GLU A 42 31.36 -25.22 -31.50
C GLU A 42 31.39 -24.99 -29.99
N ASP A 43 32.55 -25.13 -29.35
CA ASP A 43 32.73 -24.86 -27.91
C ASP A 43 32.38 -23.40 -27.57
N VAL A 44 32.85 -22.45 -28.39
CA VAL A 44 32.52 -21.03 -28.21
C VAL A 44 31.03 -20.80 -28.36
N LYS A 45 30.38 -21.39 -29.37
CA LYS A 45 28.92 -21.29 -29.58
C LYS A 45 28.14 -21.86 -28.40
N LEU A 46 28.52 -23.03 -27.91
CA LEU A 46 27.90 -23.65 -26.73
C LEU A 46 28.02 -22.75 -25.51
N ASN A 47 29.23 -22.26 -25.22
CA ASN A 47 29.48 -21.37 -24.08
C ASN A 47 28.68 -20.05 -24.19
N TYR A 48 28.58 -19.47 -25.38
CA TYR A 48 27.73 -18.30 -25.61
C TYR A 48 26.24 -18.61 -25.45
N SER A 49 25.78 -19.79 -25.88
CA SER A 49 24.40 -20.23 -25.71
C SER A 49 24.06 -20.39 -24.22
N GLU A 50 24.92 -21.05 -23.46
CA GLU A 50 24.77 -21.21 -22.00
C GLU A 50 24.71 -19.85 -21.30
N LYS A 51 25.66 -18.95 -21.59
CA LYS A 51 25.65 -17.59 -21.04
C LYS A 51 24.38 -16.83 -21.40
N LEU A 52 23.89 -16.95 -22.64
CA LEU A 52 22.67 -16.29 -23.08
C LEU A 52 21.45 -16.80 -22.33
N GLU A 53 21.38 -18.10 -22.07
CA GLU A 53 20.32 -18.72 -21.29
C GLU A 53 20.35 -18.26 -19.83
N ASP A 54 21.54 -18.21 -19.21
CA ASP A 54 21.74 -17.65 -17.87
C ASP A 54 21.29 -16.18 -17.80
N TYR A 55 21.65 -15.36 -18.78
CA TYR A 55 21.22 -13.96 -18.83
C TYR A 55 19.70 -13.83 -18.97
N LYS A 56 19.07 -14.68 -19.79
CA LYS A 56 17.61 -14.69 -19.95
C LYS A 56 16.92 -15.07 -18.64
N ASN A 57 17.39 -16.12 -17.97
CA ASN A 57 16.84 -16.57 -16.71
C ASN A 57 16.96 -15.48 -15.64
N ARG A 58 18.14 -14.86 -15.53
CA ARG A 58 18.37 -13.75 -14.58
C ARG A 58 17.52 -12.52 -14.89
N LEU A 59 17.33 -12.18 -16.16
CA LEU A 59 16.43 -11.09 -16.56
C LEU A 59 14.97 -11.41 -16.21
N TRP A 60 14.55 -12.66 -16.41
CA TRP A 60 13.20 -13.09 -16.08
C TRP A 60 12.93 -13.04 -14.56
N GLU A 61 13.87 -13.51 -13.75
CA GLU A 61 13.81 -13.41 -12.28
C GLU A 61 13.69 -11.96 -11.82
N LEU A 62 14.53 -11.07 -12.35
CA LEU A 62 14.49 -9.63 -12.03
C LEU A 62 13.16 -8.99 -12.43
N GLN A 63 12.61 -9.33 -13.60
CA GLN A 63 11.32 -8.83 -14.05
C GLN A 63 10.18 -9.33 -13.17
N TYR A 64 10.20 -10.62 -12.81
CA TYR A 64 9.21 -11.23 -11.92
C TYR A 64 9.23 -10.58 -10.53
N GLU A 65 10.42 -10.42 -9.95
CA GLU A 65 10.58 -9.78 -8.65
C GLU A 65 10.09 -8.33 -8.67
N LYS A 66 10.48 -7.55 -9.69
CA LYS A 66 10.02 -6.17 -9.87
C LYS A 66 8.50 -6.09 -10.03
N GLY A 67 7.90 -7.01 -10.79
CA GLY A 67 6.45 -7.08 -10.97
C GLY A 67 5.72 -7.35 -9.66
N ARG A 68 6.20 -8.33 -8.88
CA ARG A 68 5.66 -8.64 -7.54
C ARG A 68 5.72 -7.43 -6.61
N LEU A 69 6.88 -6.77 -6.55
CA LEU A 69 7.08 -5.59 -5.70
C LEU A 69 6.17 -4.41 -6.09
N TYR A 70 5.95 -4.21 -7.39
CA TYR A 70 5.03 -3.19 -7.88
C TYR A 70 3.59 -3.46 -7.43
N GLU A 71 3.11 -4.70 -7.55
CA GLU A 71 1.76 -5.07 -7.08
C GLU A 71 1.62 -4.95 -5.56
N GLU A 72 2.64 -5.35 -4.79
CA GLU A 72 2.64 -5.16 -3.33
C GLU A 72 2.54 -3.67 -2.96
N PHE A 73 3.31 -2.80 -3.62
CA PHE A 73 3.27 -1.37 -3.39
C PHE A 73 1.91 -0.77 -3.76
N LYS A 74 1.35 -1.18 -4.90
CA LYS A 74 0.03 -0.74 -5.36
C LYS A 74 -1.06 -1.07 -4.34
N ILE A 75 -1.07 -2.29 -3.82
CA ILE A 75 -2.03 -2.71 -2.78
C ILE A 75 -1.89 -1.84 -1.52
N LYS A 76 -0.65 -1.60 -1.06
CA LYS A 76 -0.39 -0.73 0.11
C LYS A 76 -0.87 0.70 -0.12
N HIS A 77 -0.68 1.24 -1.32
CA HIS A 77 -1.16 2.57 -1.69
C HIS A 77 -2.69 2.65 -1.70
N GLU A 78 -3.38 1.67 -2.29
CA GLU A 78 -4.85 1.61 -2.27
C GLU A 78 -5.41 1.50 -0.84
N ILE A 79 -4.71 0.78 0.06
CA ILE A 79 -5.08 0.72 1.48
C ILE A 79 -4.95 2.11 2.12
N LEU A 80 -3.86 2.84 1.88
CA LEU A 80 -3.66 4.20 2.41
C LEU A 80 -4.77 5.15 1.97
N GLU A 81 -5.13 5.17 0.68
CA GLU A 81 -6.20 6.01 0.15
C GLU A 81 -7.54 5.71 0.83
N LYS A 82 -7.89 4.42 0.98
CA LYS A 82 -9.11 4.01 1.66
C LYS A 82 -9.11 4.46 3.13
N VAL A 83 -7.99 4.33 3.82
CA VAL A 83 -7.86 4.77 5.22
C VAL A 83 -8.07 6.28 5.35
N ILE A 84 -7.46 7.09 4.49
CA ILE A 84 -7.61 8.55 4.50
C ILE A 84 -9.10 8.93 4.32
N VAL A 85 -9.75 8.39 3.29
CA VAL A 85 -11.14 8.71 2.98
C VAL A 85 -12.06 8.30 4.13
N ARG A 86 -11.90 7.08 4.66
CA ARG A 86 -12.77 6.55 5.70
C ARG A 86 -12.55 7.19 7.05
N LEU A 87 -11.32 7.48 7.43
CA LEU A 87 -11.01 8.12 8.70
C LEU A 87 -11.54 9.56 8.74
N ASN A 88 -11.38 10.30 7.63
CA ASN A 88 -11.95 11.65 7.51
C ASN A 88 -13.47 11.64 7.55
N LYS A 89 -14.10 10.71 6.83
CA LYS A 89 -15.56 10.56 6.85
C LYS A 89 -16.06 10.19 8.26
N PHE A 90 -15.39 9.26 8.93
CA PHE A 90 -15.72 8.86 10.30
C PHE A 90 -15.63 10.02 11.30
N ALA A 91 -14.56 10.82 11.23
CA ALA A 91 -14.41 12.01 12.05
C ALA A 91 -15.51 13.05 11.75
N SER A 92 -15.83 13.28 10.48
CA SER A 92 -16.91 14.18 10.07
C SER A 92 -18.27 13.71 10.59
N ASP A 93 -18.59 12.42 10.46
CA ASP A 93 -19.87 11.84 10.90
C ASP A 93 -20.00 11.91 12.44
N ALA A 94 -18.89 11.76 13.16
CA ALA A 94 -18.84 11.97 14.60
C ALA A 94 -19.18 13.42 14.99
N ILE A 95 -18.61 14.41 14.29
CA ILE A 95 -18.92 15.84 14.50
C ILE A 95 -20.39 16.11 14.21
N HIS A 96 -20.90 15.66 13.07
CA HIS A 96 -22.32 15.84 12.72
C HIS A 96 -23.25 15.24 13.77
N HIS A 97 -22.94 14.03 14.25
CA HIS A 97 -23.72 13.41 15.31
C HIS A 97 -23.71 14.25 16.60
N ARG A 98 -22.54 14.73 17.04
CA ARG A 98 -22.43 15.60 18.22
C ARG A 98 -23.28 16.85 18.10
N ILE A 99 -23.21 17.52 16.95
CA ILE A 99 -24.01 18.72 16.66
C ILE A 99 -25.51 18.40 16.74
N TYR A 100 -25.98 17.35 16.08
CA TYR A 100 -27.41 17.01 16.08
C TYR A 100 -27.90 16.55 17.46
N ALA A 101 -27.11 15.76 18.18
CA ALA A 101 -27.42 15.33 19.53
C ALA A 101 -27.46 16.52 20.52
N HIS A 102 -26.55 17.48 20.36
CA HIS A 102 -26.52 18.72 21.15
C HIS A 102 -27.81 19.53 20.94
N HIS A 103 -28.15 19.82 19.69
CA HIS A 103 -29.36 20.58 19.34
C HIS A 103 -30.63 19.86 19.80
N ARG A 104 -30.71 18.53 19.60
CA ARG A 104 -31.81 17.70 20.12
C ARG A 104 -31.99 17.94 21.62
N ASN A 105 -30.91 17.89 22.39
CA ASN A 105 -30.99 18.04 23.85
C ASN A 105 -31.34 19.48 24.27
N ILE A 106 -30.85 20.52 23.57
CA ILE A 106 -31.27 21.91 23.81
C ILE A 106 -32.76 22.09 23.54
N TYR A 107 -33.27 21.63 22.40
CA TYR A 107 -34.69 21.76 22.08
C TYR A 107 -35.59 20.97 23.02
N LEU A 108 -35.13 19.80 23.49
CA LEU A 108 -35.83 19.05 24.53
C LEU A 108 -35.92 19.85 25.84
N ALA A 109 -34.82 20.47 26.25
CA ALA A 109 -34.79 21.33 27.44
C ALA A 109 -35.69 22.57 27.30
N LEU A 110 -35.65 23.25 26.16
CA LEU A 110 -36.53 24.38 25.84
C LEU A 110 -38.02 23.98 25.85
N TYR A 111 -38.35 22.84 25.24
CA TYR A 111 -39.70 22.29 25.24
C TYR A 111 -40.17 22.00 26.67
N LYS A 112 -39.35 21.33 27.49
CA LYS A 112 -39.67 21.04 28.90
C LYS A 112 -39.83 22.30 29.76
N GLN A 113 -39.18 23.40 29.40
CA GLN A 113 -39.28 24.66 30.14
C GLN A 113 -40.57 25.42 29.80
N ASN A 114 -40.94 25.50 28.52
CA ASN A 114 -41.98 26.42 28.06
C ASN A 114 -43.19 25.74 27.37
N ASN A 115 -43.19 24.42 27.20
CA ASN A 115 -44.21 23.65 26.48
C ASN A 115 -44.54 24.20 25.07
N SER A 116 -43.54 24.74 24.40
CA SER A 116 -43.66 25.36 23.08
C SER A 116 -43.74 24.29 21.98
N GLU A 117 -44.81 24.31 21.19
CA GLU A 117 -45.00 23.35 20.09
C GLU A 117 -43.92 23.49 19.00
N LEU A 118 -43.41 24.71 18.79
CA LEU A 118 -42.27 24.95 17.90
C LEU A 118 -41.01 24.20 18.39
N ASP A 119 -40.76 24.22 19.70
CA ASP A 119 -39.62 23.52 20.31
C ASP A 119 -39.78 22.01 20.22
N ASN A 120 -40.98 21.49 20.43
CA ASN A 120 -41.29 20.08 20.24
C ASN A 120 -41.01 19.64 18.80
N LYS A 121 -41.46 20.41 17.80
CA LYS A 121 -41.21 20.12 16.39
C LYS A 121 -39.70 20.10 16.07
N GLN A 122 -38.95 21.09 16.54
CA GLN A 122 -37.49 21.15 16.35
C GLN A 122 -36.78 20.00 17.06
N TYR A 123 -37.18 19.67 18.29
CA TYR A 123 -36.69 18.51 19.01
C TYR A 123 -36.84 17.22 18.20
N ARG A 124 -38.03 16.96 17.63
CA ARG A 124 -38.29 15.78 16.79
C ARG A 124 -37.44 15.76 15.53
N GLU A 125 -37.27 16.91 14.88
CA GLU A 125 -36.42 17.02 13.70
C GLU A 125 -34.96 16.66 14.01
N PHE A 126 -34.39 17.24 15.06
CA PHE A 126 -33.02 16.96 15.48
C PHE A 126 -32.85 15.56 16.07
N GLN A 127 -33.90 14.98 16.67
CA GLN A 127 -33.91 13.58 17.07
C GLN A 127 -33.67 12.66 15.87
N ILE A 128 -34.42 12.83 14.79
CA ILE A 128 -34.29 12.03 13.57
C ILE A 128 -32.89 12.21 12.94
N LYS A 129 -32.39 13.45 12.89
CA LYS A 129 -31.03 13.73 12.36
C LYS A 129 -29.93 13.09 13.22
N ALA A 130 -30.07 13.15 14.54
CA ALA A 130 -29.12 12.53 15.47
C ALA A 130 -29.11 11.00 15.35
N GLU A 131 -30.28 10.37 15.23
CA GLU A 131 -30.42 8.93 15.02
C GLU A 131 -29.79 8.49 13.69
N LYS A 132 -30.09 9.21 12.59
CA LYS A 132 -29.49 8.92 11.28
C LYS A 132 -27.97 9.05 11.30
N SER A 133 -27.45 10.18 11.79
CA SER A 133 -26.00 10.40 11.87
C SER A 133 -25.28 9.39 12.75
N TYR A 134 -25.93 8.87 13.81
CA TYR A 134 -25.38 7.80 14.63
C TYR A 134 -25.20 6.49 13.85
N LEU A 135 -26.16 6.16 12.99
CA LEU A 135 -26.07 4.99 12.11
C LEU A 135 -24.95 5.14 11.07
N ASP A 136 -24.88 6.30 10.41
CA ASP A 136 -23.83 6.61 9.43
C ASP A 136 -22.43 6.52 10.08
N PHE A 137 -22.28 7.10 11.28
CA PHE A 137 -21.09 7.00 12.10
C PHE A 137 -20.75 5.55 12.48
N GLY A 138 -21.76 4.75 12.84
CA GLY A 138 -21.62 3.33 13.17
C GLY A 138 -21.12 2.49 12.00
N GLU A 139 -21.62 2.75 10.79
CA GLU A 139 -21.17 2.09 9.56
C GLU A 139 -19.68 2.36 9.30
N GLN A 140 -19.27 3.64 9.37
CA GLN A 140 -17.87 4.01 9.17
C GLN A 140 -16.94 3.38 10.24
N SER A 141 -17.42 3.21 11.48
CA SER A 141 -16.67 2.51 12.55
C SER A 141 -16.38 1.05 12.20
N TYR A 142 -17.34 0.36 11.57
CA TYR A 142 -17.16 -1.01 11.13
C TYR A 142 -16.13 -1.09 10.00
N GLU A 143 -16.25 -0.23 8.99
CA GLU A 143 -15.31 -0.16 7.87
C GLU A 143 -13.87 0.12 8.34
N LEU A 144 -13.68 1.04 9.29
CA LEU A 144 -12.35 1.31 9.88
C LEU A 144 -11.78 0.10 10.64
N THR A 145 -12.63 -0.74 11.22
CA THR A 145 -12.19 -1.97 11.88
C THR A 145 -11.67 -2.98 10.86
N ALA A 146 -12.38 -3.13 9.74
CA ALA A 146 -11.93 -3.98 8.64
C ALA A 146 -10.61 -3.46 8.04
N LEU A 147 -10.49 -2.15 7.82
CA LEU A 147 -9.24 -1.55 7.34
C LEU A 147 -8.08 -1.73 8.33
N ALA A 148 -8.32 -1.59 9.63
CA ALA A 148 -7.29 -1.84 10.63
C ALA A 148 -6.75 -3.27 10.52
N SER A 149 -7.62 -4.27 10.40
CA SER A 149 -7.21 -5.66 10.18
C SER A 149 -6.39 -5.83 8.90
N THR A 150 -6.79 -5.18 7.80
CA THR A 150 -6.03 -5.20 6.54
C THR A 150 -4.64 -4.57 6.72
N ILE A 151 -4.53 -3.45 7.43
CA ILE A 151 -3.24 -2.80 7.72
C ILE A 151 -2.34 -3.73 8.54
N LYS A 152 -2.88 -4.44 9.54
CA LYS A 152 -2.11 -5.39 10.35
C LYS A 152 -1.47 -6.49 9.51
N VAL A 153 -2.19 -6.98 8.50
CA VAL A 153 -1.74 -8.07 7.63
C VAL A 153 -0.76 -7.59 6.57
N TYR A 154 -1.07 -6.49 5.90
CA TYR A 154 -0.35 -6.08 4.68
C TYR A 154 0.71 -5.01 4.91
N ILE A 155 0.67 -4.30 6.02
CA ILE A 155 1.55 -3.14 6.27
C ILE A 155 2.30 -3.33 7.58
N ASP A 156 1.60 -3.20 8.71
CA ASP A 156 2.21 -3.20 10.03
C ASP A 156 1.16 -3.39 11.14
N ASP A 157 1.40 -4.33 12.05
CA ASP A 157 0.48 -4.62 13.15
C ASP A 157 0.32 -3.43 14.12
N SER A 158 1.40 -2.67 14.36
CA SER A 158 1.36 -1.51 15.25
C SER A 158 0.49 -0.39 14.67
N LEU A 159 0.57 -0.13 13.36
CA LEU A 159 -0.25 0.87 12.69
C LEU A 159 -1.73 0.47 12.68
N GLY A 160 -2.04 -0.80 12.44
CA GLY A 160 -3.41 -1.29 12.57
C GLY A 160 -3.94 -1.14 14.01
N GLY A 161 -3.09 -1.38 15.02
CA GLY A 161 -3.41 -1.09 16.42
C GLY A 161 -3.68 0.39 16.69
N SER A 162 -2.82 1.29 16.20
CA SER A 162 -2.97 2.74 16.33
C SER A 162 -4.27 3.25 15.71
N LEU A 163 -4.69 2.70 14.56
CA LEU A 163 -5.98 3.05 13.94
C LEU A 163 -7.16 2.69 14.86
N LEU A 164 -7.12 1.53 15.50
CA LEU A 164 -8.19 1.10 16.41
C LEU A 164 -8.25 1.98 17.66
N ILE A 165 -7.09 2.40 18.19
CA ILE A 165 -7.02 3.34 19.32
C ILE A 165 -7.62 4.69 18.92
N LEU A 166 -7.19 5.25 17.78
CA LEU A 166 -7.71 6.51 17.27
C LEU A 166 -9.22 6.45 17.02
N LYS A 167 -9.70 5.35 16.40
CA LYS A 167 -11.13 5.09 16.23
C LYS A 167 -11.86 5.06 17.57
N GLY A 168 -11.27 4.42 18.58
CA GLY A 168 -11.81 4.36 19.94
C GLY A 168 -11.96 5.75 20.58
N LYS A 169 -10.94 6.60 20.45
CA LYS A 169 -10.99 8.00 20.94
C LYS A 169 -12.11 8.79 20.28
N ILE A 170 -12.21 8.76 18.94
CA ILE A 170 -13.29 9.44 18.21
C ILE A 170 -14.65 8.87 18.61
N LYS A 171 -14.78 7.55 18.81
CA LYS A 171 -16.02 6.95 19.31
C LYS A 171 -16.39 7.40 20.73
N ASN A 172 -15.42 7.62 21.60
CA ASN A 172 -15.72 8.14 22.93
C ASN A 172 -16.14 9.62 22.88
N SER A 173 -15.61 10.39 21.92
CA SER A 173 -15.97 11.81 21.74
C SER A 173 -17.45 12.05 21.43
N VAL A 174 -18.17 11.07 20.88
CA VAL A 174 -19.61 11.21 20.59
C VAL A 174 -20.50 10.97 21.81
N ASN A 175 -19.94 10.48 22.92
CA ASN A 175 -20.71 10.28 24.13
C ASN A 175 -20.88 11.60 24.90
N PRO A 176 -22.11 11.97 25.28
CA PRO A 176 -22.33 13.17 26.07
C PRO A 176 -21.74 13.00 27.48
N ARG A 177 -21.07 14.05 27.98
CA ARG A 177 -20.63 14.16 29.39
C ARG A 177 -21.80 14.44 30.32
N LYS A 178 -22.80 15.14 29.79
CA LYS A 178 -23.93 15.71 30.52
C LYS A 178 -25.20 14.92 30.24
N ASN A 179 -25.97 14.65 31.28
CA ASN A 179 -27.27 14.02 31.15
C ASN A 179 -28.33 15.05 30.75
N GLU A 180 -29.58 14.61 30.59
CA GLU A 180 -30.67 15.49 30.18
C GLU A 180 -30.94 16.64 31.18
N ASP A 181 -30.85 16.37 32.48
CA ASP A 181 -31.09 17.37 33.52
C ASP A 181 -30.04 18.49 33.50
N ASP A 182 -28.78 18.14 33.19
CA ASP A 182 -27.70 19.12 33.00
C ASP A 182 -28.00 20.09 31.85
N TYR A 183 -28.62 19.59 30.76
CA TYR A 183 -29.06 20.43 29.65
C TYR A 183 -30.22 21.34 30.05
N ILE A 184 -31.19 20.82 30.81
CA ILE A 184 -32.31 21.61 31.33
C ILE A 184 -31.82 22.73 32.25
N GLN A 185 -30.90 22.41 33.18
CA GLN A 185 -30.32 23.39 34.08
C GLN A 185 -29.52 24.45 33.32
N PHE A 186 -28.72 24.03 32.34
CA PHE A 186 -27.97 24.93 31.47
C PHE A 186 -28.89 25.91 30.74
N VAL A 187 -29.90 25.40 30.02
CA VAL A 187 -30.84 26.23 29.24
C VAL A 187 -31.58 27.21 30.14
N ARG A 188 -32.02 26.79 31.33
CA ARG A 188 -32.66 27.69 32.31
C ARG A 188 -31.72 28.83 32.71
N SER A 189 -30.50 28.50 33.14
CA SER A 189 -29.53 29.49 33.60
C SER A 189 -29.09 30.48 32.52
N GLU A 190 -29.01 30.00 31.27
CA GLU A 190 -28.61 30.80 30.14
C GLU A 190 -29.73 31.71 29.64
N LEU A 191 -30.99 31.25 29.65
CA LEU A 191 -32.13 32.11 29.28
C LEU A 191 -32.38 33.25 30.27
N ASP A 192 -31.94 33.11 31.52
CA ASP A 192 -31.99 34.20 32.50
C ASP A 192 -31.04 35.35 32.15
N THR A 193 -30.00 35.10 31.35
CA THR A 193 -28.92 36.05 31.06
C THR A 193 -28.69 36.34 29.58
N LYS A 194 -29.19 35.50 28.67
CA LYS A 194 -28.94 35.56 27.23
C LYS A 194 -30.22 35.31 26.42
N SER A 195 -30.19 35.72 25.15
CA SER A 195 -31.27 35.44 24.21
C SER A 195 -31.31 33.96 23.85
N ARG A 196 -32.50 33.48 23.46
CA ARG A 196 -32.71 32.13 22.93
C ARG A 196 -31.76 31.77 21.79
N ASP A 197 -31.53 32.70 20.86
CA ASP A 197 -30.61 32.48 19.73
C ASP A 197 -29.17 32.29 20.21
N SER A 198 -28.77 32.98 21.29
CA SER A 198 -27.46 32.78 21.92
C SER A 198 -27.35 31.41 22.60
N VAL A 199 -28.42 30.89 23.19
CA VAL A 199 -28.42 29.54 23.79
C VAL A 199 -28.23 28.48 22.69
N LEU A 200 -28.95 28.63 21.57
CA LEU A 200 -28.84 27.75 20.41
C LEU A 200 -27.47 27.81 19.71
N ALA A 201 -26.76 28.94 19.82
CA ALA A 201 -25.41 29.11 19.27
C ALA A 201 -24.30 28.54 20.16
N THR A 202 -24.63 27.94 21.31
CA THR A 202 -23.64 27.32 22.20
C THR A 202 -22.96 26.16 21.50
N THR A 203 -21.63 26.06 21.63
CA THR A 203 -20.88 24.96 21.04
C THR A 203 -21.05 23.67 21.83
N GLU A 204 -21.00 22.55 21.11
CA GLU A 204 -21.13 21.21 21.68
C GLU A 204 -19.95 20.83 22.57
N ASP A 205 -18.77 21.44 22.40
CA ASP A 205 -17.52 21.02 23.04
C ASP A 205 -17.58 20.97 24.58
N ALA A 206 -18.41 21.80 25.22
CA ALA A 206 -18.60 21.77 26.67
C ALA A 206 -19.43 20.57 27.17
N PHE A 207 -20.10 19.85 26.27
CA PHE A 207 -21.08 18.82 26.60
C PHE A 207 -20.66 17.39 26.22
N PHE A 208 -19.52 17.21 25.55
CA PHE A 208 -19.05 15.91 25.04
C PHE A 208 -17.69 15.50 25.61
N GLN A 209 -17.45 14.18 25.65
CA GLN A 209 -16.39 13.56 26.44
C GLN A 209 -14.97 13.94 26.05
N ASP A 210 -14.70 14.16 24.77
CA ASP A 210 -13.40 14.53 24.24
C ASP A 210 -13.59 15.34 22.95
N SER A 211 -12.62 16.17 22.61
CA SER A 211 -12.56 16.80 21.28
C SER A 211 -11.91 15.87 20.28
N ILE A 212 -12.45 15.81 19.07
CA ILE A 212 -11.78 15.14 17.94
C ILE A 212 -10.56 15.98 17.57
N ASN A 213 -9.35 15.46 17.81
CA ASN A 213 -8.10 16.18 17.54
C ASN A 213 -7.61 15.92 16.10
N PRO A 214 -7.64 16.92 15.20
CA PRO A 214 -7.17 16.76 13.82
C PRO A 214 -5.67 16.41 13.74
N ASP A 215 -4.86 16.85 14.70
CA ASP A 215 -3.43 16.60 14.71
C ASP A 215 -3.12 15.13 14.96
N GLU A 216 -3.91 14.44 15.78
CA GLU A 216 -3.75 12.99 15.98
C GLU A 216 -4.08 12.20 14.71
N ILE A 217 -5.11 12.62 13.98
CA ILE A 217 -5.49 12.04 12.68
C ILE A 217 -4.36 12.25 11.67
N ALA A 218 -3.88 13.49 11.53
CA ALA A 218 -2.79 13.84 10.63
C ALA A 218 -1.50 13.09 10.96
N HIS A 219 -1.17 12.98 12.25
CA HIS A 219 0.00 12.25 12.73
C HIS A 219 -0.08 10.77 12.37
N TYR A 220 -1.22 10.13 12.60
CA TYR A 220 -1.43 8.73 12.22
C TYR A 220 -1.28 8.50 10.70
N LEU A 221 -1.91 9.36 9.89
CA LEU A 221 -1.83 9.27 8.43
C LEU A 221 -0.39 9.45 7.93
N TYR A 222 0.36 10.36 8.55
CA TYR A 222 1.77 10.55 8.25
C TYR A 222 2.61 9.31 8.56
N GLN A 223 2.43 8.70 9.75
CA GLN A 223 3.14 7.46 10.12
C GLN A 223 2.85 6.33 9.13
N LEU A 224 1.60 6.17 8.72
CA LEU A 224 1.20 5.17 7.73
C LEU A 224 1.87 5.41 6.37
N GLN A 225 1.88 6.67 5.92
CA GLN A 225 2.52 7.04 4.66
C GLN A 225 4.04 6.80 4.68
N GLU A 226 4.73 7.20 5.76
CA GLU A 226 6.18 6.98 5.87
C GLU A 226 6.53 5.50 5.91
N ARG A 227 5.73 4.67 6.60
CA ARG A 227 5.95 3.22 6.60
C ARG A 227 5.87 2.61 5.20
N ILE A 228 4.90 3.03 4.39
CA ILE A 228 4.74 2.57 3.00
C ILE A 228 5.93 3.04 2.14
N LYS A 229 6.42 4.28 2.34
CA LYS A 229 7.60 4.79 1.63
C LYS A 229 8.87 4.04 1.99
N ASP A 230 9.08 3.74 3.26
CA ASP A 230 10.27 3.03 3.73
C ASP A 230 10.35 1.61 3.17
N ASP A 231 9.22 0.93 3.07
CA ASP A 231 9.14 -0.37 2.39
C ASP A 231 9.53 -0.26 0.91
N CYS A 232 9.05 0.78 0.22
CA CYS A 232 9.40 1.05 -1.18
C CYS A 232 10.91 1.33 -1.38
N ARG A 233 11.53 2.09 -0.46
CA ARG A 233 12.97 2.39 -0.49
C ARG A 233 13.84 1.15 -0.27
N LYS A 234 13.45 0.28 0.67
CA LYS A 234 14.16 -0.98 0.92
C LYS A 234 14.14 -1.91 -0.29
N THR A 235 13.09 -1.83 -1.11
CA THR A 235 12.92 -2.67 -2.29
C THR A 235 13.59 -2.11 -3.55
N THR A 236 13.90 -0.80 -3.59
CA THR A 236 14.57 -0.15 -4.74
C THR A 236 16.10 -0.06 -4.60
N ASN A 237 16.64 -0.21 -3.39
CA ASN A 237 18.09 -0.15 -3.12
C ASN A 237 18.76 -1.54 -2.99
N LYS A 238 18.07 -2.62 -3.38
CA LYS A 238 18.64 -3.97 -3.54
C LYS A 238 18.85 -4.27 -5.01
#